data_AF-A0A970C619-F1
#
_entry.id   AF-A0A970C619-F1
#
_cell.length_a   1.000
_cell.length_b   1.000
_cell.length_c   1.000
_cell.angle_alpha   90.00
_cell.angle_beta   90.00
_cell.angle_gamma   90.00
#
_symmetry.space_group_name_H-M   'P 1'
#
loop_
_entity.id
_entity.type
_entity.pdbx_description
1 polymer ?
#
loop_
_entity_poly.entity_id
_entity_poly.type
_entity_poly.pdbx_seq_one_letter_code
_entity_poly.pdbx_strand_id
1 'polypeptide(L)' 'MRLPRIKLQGKTVLYHCMSRIVGKEHLLDQLCKYKLEGLIKRLCRFCGIELVSHCVM' A
#
# COMPACT_ATOMS: atom_id res chain seq x y z
N MET A 1 7.39 -8.81 -1.89
CA MET A 1 8.81 -8.61 -1.49
C MET A 1 9.46 -9.98 -1.39
N ARG A 2 10.57 -10.20 -2.09
CA ARG A 2 11.31 -11.48 -2.06
C ARG A 2 12.30 -11.59 -0.90
N LEU A 3 12.63 -10.45 -0.28
CA LEU A 3 13.55 -10.37 0.85
C LEU A 3 12.79 -10.29 2.18
N PRO A 4 13.40 -10.74 3.29
CA PRO A 4 12.87 -10.53 4.63
C PRO A 4 12.59 -9.06 4.90
N ARG A 5 11.51 -8.77 5.64
CA ARG A 5 11.20 -7.41 6.07
C ARG A 5 12.21 -6.96 7.11
N ILE A 6 12.74 -5.77 6.93
CA ILE A 6 13.52 -5.09 7.96
C ILE A 6 12.54 -4.73 9.11
N LYS A 7 12.94 -4.96 10.36
CA LYS A 7 12.15 -4.60 11.55
C LYS A 7 13.08 -3.90 12.55
N LEU A 8 13.20 -2.59 12.44
CA LEU A 8 14.03 -1.78 13.34
C LEU A 8 13.16 -1.16 14.43
N GLN A 9 13.65 -1.16 15.66
CA GLN A 9 13.05 -0.44 16.79
C GLN A 9 13.75 0.91 16.99
N GLY A 10 13.00 1.94 17.41
CA GLY A 10 13.53 3.27 17.71
C GLY A 10 14.03 4.08 16.50
N LYS A 11 13.75 3.64 15.27
CA LYS A 11 14.11 4.34 14.03
C LYS A 11 12.91 4.46 13.10
N THR A 12 12.84 5.56 12.37
CA THR A 12 11.92 5.72 11.24
C THR A 12 12.43 4.90 10.05
N VAL A 13 11.53 4.16 9.41
CA VAL A 13 11.82 3.32 8.25
C VAL A 13 10.86 3.66 7.12
N LEU A 14 11.39 3.82 5.91
CA LEU A 14 10.61 4.07 4.70
C LEU A 14 10.56 2.79 3.86
N TYR A 15 9.37 2.41 3.40
CA TYR A 15 9.16 1.27 2.51
C TYR A 15 8.52 1.69 1.20
N HIS A 16 9.06 1.17 0.09
CA HIS A 16 8.37 1.18 -1.18
C HIS A 16 7.62 -0.15 -1.36
N CYS A 17 6.30 -0.11 -1.17
CA CYS A 17 5.44 -1.27 -1.27
C CYS A 17 4.79 -1.34 -2.65
N MET A 18 4.95 -2.47 -3.34
CA MET A 18 4.26 -2.75 -4.60
C MET A 18 3.43 -4.02 -4.47
N SER A 19 2.22 -3.98 -4.98
CA SER A 19 1.31 -5.12 -5.11
C SER A 19 0.72 -5.15 -6.52
N ARG A 20 0.14 -6.28 -6.89
CA ARG A 20 -0.50 -6.52 -8.20
C ARG A 20 -1.72 -7.39 -8.00
N ILE A 21 -2.71 -7.23 -8.88
CA ILE A 21 -3.85 -8.14 -8.94
C ILE A 21 -3.35 -9.55 -9.27
N VAL A 22 -3.89 -10.54 -8.56
CA VAL A 22 -3.61 -11.96 -8.80
C VAL A 22 -4.03 -12.29 -10.24
N GLY A 23 -3.29 -13.16 -10.91
CA GLY A 23 -3.59 -13.48 -12.32
C GLY A 23 -3.28 -12.38 -13.34
N LYS A 24 -2.82 -11.19 -12.92
CA LYS A 24 -2.64 -10.00 -13.78
C LYS A 24 -3.95 -9.50 -14.41
N GLU A 25 -5.06 -9.72 -13.74
CA GLU A 25 -6.37 -9.27 -14.21
C GLU A 25 -6.53 -7.74 -14.05
N HIS A 26 -7.31 -7.13 -14.93
CA HIS A 26 -7.61 -5.70 -14.93
C HIS A 26 -8.97 -5.43 -14.26
N LEU A 27 -9.09 -5.78 -12.98
CA LEU A 27 -10.37 -5.73 -12.24
C LEU A 27 -10.72 -4.36 -11.66
N LEU A 28 -9.76 -3.44 -11.56
CA LEU A 28 -9.98 -2.14 -10.94
C LEU A 28 -10.41 -1.12 -12.00
N ASP A 29 -11.72 -0.96 -12.15
CA ASP A 29 -12.27 0.22 -12.83
C ASP A 29 -11.99 1.51 -12.03
N GLN A 30 -12.34 2.66 -12.60
CA GLN A 30 -12.06 3.95 -11.98
C GLN A 30 -12.68 4.10 -10.58
N LEU A 31 -13.91 3.62 -10.38
CA LEU A 31 -14.60 3.70 -9.09
C LEU A 31 -13.94 2.79 -8.05
N CYS A 32 -13.58 1.57 -8.46
CA CYS A 32 -12.86 0.62 -7.64
C CYS A 32 -11.50 1.15 -7.19
N LYS A 33 -10.77 1.85 -8.08
CA LYS A 33 -9.50 2.51 -7.72
C LYS A 33 -9.70 3.56 -6.62
N TYR A 34 -10.67 4.47 -6.77
CA TYR A 34 -10.96 5.47 -5.73
C TYR A 34 -11.35 4.84 -4.39
N LYS A 35 -12.18 3.78 -4.43
CA LYS A 35 -12.59 3.07 -3.22
C LYS A 35 -11.39 2.40 -2.54
N LEU A 36 -10.49 1.79 -3.31
CA LEU A 36 -9.26 1.18 -2.81
C LEU A 36 -8.34 2.22 -2.17
N GLU A 37 -8.11 3.37 -2.81
CA GLU A 37 -7.33 4.46 -2.23
C GLU A 37 -7.90 4.94 -0.90
N GLY A 38 -9.23 5.09 -0.81
CA GLY A 38 -9.90 5.44 0.44
C GLY A 38 -9.76 4.38 1.54
N LEU A 39 -9.71 3.09 1.17
CA LEU A 39 -9.44 1.99 2.12
C LEU A 39 -7.99 2.02 2.60
N ILE A 40 -7.02 2.20 1.69
CA ILE A 40 -5.59 2.29 2.03
C ILE A 40 -5.34 3.45 2.99
N LYS A 41 -5.84 4.66 2.69
CA LYS A 41 -5.67 5.84 3.54
C LYS A 41 -6.23 5.64 4.95
N ARG A 42 -7.41 5.01 5.06
CA ARG A 42 -8.01 4.66 6.37
C ARG A 42 -7.18 3.63 7.12
N LEU A 43 -6.68 2.60 6.43
CA LEU A 43 -5.85 1.57 7.02
C LEU A 43 -4.51 2.13 7.51
N CYS A 44 -3.84 2.98 6.72
CA CYS A 44 -2.61 3.65 7.13
C CYS A 44 -2.82 4.45 8.42
N ARG A 45 -3.90 5.23 8.50
CA ARG A 45 -4.24 5.98 9.71
C ARG A 45 -4.48 5.06 10.91
N PHE A 46 -5.25 4.00 10.71
CA PHE A 46 -5.54 3.02 11.76
C PHE A 46 -4.26 2.35 12.29
N CYS A 47 -3.32 2.01 11.40
CA CYS A 47 -2.07 1.36 11.76
C CYS A 47 -0.98 2.34 12.26
N GLY A 48 -1.24 3.65 12.30
CA GLY A 48 -0.21 4.65 12.64
C GLY A 48 0.92 4.74 11.61
N ILE A 49 0.64 4.45 10.34
CA ILE A 49 1.59 4.51 9.23
C ILE A 49 1.37 5.80 8.45
N GLU A 50 2.45 6.54 8.19
CA GLU A 50 2.43 7.68 7.28
C GLU A 50 2.51 7.22 5.82
N LEU A 51 1.54 7.63 5.00
CA LEU A 51 1.53 7.36 3.56
C LEU A 51 2.20 8.53 2.83
N VAL A 52 3.49 8.40 2.53
CA VAL A 52 4.28 9.46 1.86
C VAL A 52 3.83 9.67 0.41
N SER A 53 3.63 8.59 -0.35
CA SER A 53 3.12 8.64 -1.71
C SER A 53 2.47 7.30 -2.09
N HIS A 54 1.57 7.33 -3.06
CA HIS A 54 0.97 6.13 -3.65
C HIS A 54 0.46 6.41 -5.06
N CYS A 55 0.33 5.36 -5.85
CA CYS A 55 -0.41 5.36 -7.10
C CYS A 55 -1.15 4.01 -7.24
N VAL A 56 -2.28 4.02 -7.94
CA VAL A 56 -3.00 2.82 -8.35
C VAL A 56 -3.07 2.83 -9.87
N MET A 57 -2.46 1.82 -10.50
CA MET A 57 -2.48 1.64 -11.95
C MET A 57 -3.76 0.96 -12.41
#